data_AF-A0A7C0YQE5-F1
#
_entry.id   AF-A0A7C0YQE5-F1
#
_cell.length_a   1.000
_cell.length_b   1.000
_cell.length_c   1.000
_cell.angle_alpha   90.00
_cell.angle_beta   90.00
_cell.angle_gamma   90.00
#
_symmetry.space_group_name_H-M   'P 1'
#
loop_
_entity.id
_entity.type
_entity.pdbx_description
1 polymer ?
#
loop_
_entity_poly.entity_id
_entity_poly.type
_entity_poly.pdbx_seq_one_letter_code
_entity_poly.pdbx_strand_id
1 'polypeptide(L)' 'IVVLEFKRRRADLHAVSQLKRYVETIREEYENVRGILVAPSLTSGARRLLEKEGLEFKKLKPPKQEKSRKGRQKTLFD' A
#
# COMPACT_ATOMS: atom_id res chain seq x y z
N ILE A 1 14.34 3.94 -5.45
CA ILE A 1 13.37 2.81 -5.27
C ILE A 1 12.01 3.38 -4.86
N VAL A 2 10.91 2.73 -5.25
CA VAL A 2 9.55 3.11 -4.81
C VAL A 2 8.87 1.91 -4.16
N VAL A 3 8.44 2.07 -2.92
CA VAL A 3 7.66 1.08 -2.16
C VAL A 3 6.18 1.42 -2.27
N LEU A 4 5.35 0.44 -2.63
CA LEU A 4 3.90 0.60 -2.76
C LEU A 4 3.18 -0.26 -1.72
N GLU A 5 2.45 0.37 -0.81
CA GLU A 5 1.57 -0.32 0.13
C GLU A 5 0.12 -0.21 -0.37
N PHE A 6 -0.52 -1.34 -0.71
CA PHE A 6 -1.88 -1.35 -1.25
C PHE A 6 -2.92 -1.69 -0.18
N LYS A 7 -3.97 -0.87 -0.08
CA LYS A 7 -5.19 -1.21 0.69
C LYS A 7 -6.42 -1.15 -0.20
N ARG A 8 -7.20 -2.24 -0.20
CA ARG A 8 -8.47 -2.34 -0.96
C ARG A 8 -9.59 -1.41 -0.45
N ARG A 9 -9.47 -0.93 0.78
CA ARG A 9 -10.45 -0.09 1.49
C ARG A 9 -9.74 1.16 2.03
N ARG A 10 -10.50 2.04 2.72
CA ARG A 10 -9.93 3.19 3.42
C ARG A 10 -8.76 2.74 4.29
N ALA A 11 -7.59 3.35 4.11
CA ALA A 11 -6.40 3.03 4.87
C ALA A 11 -6.33 3.85 6.17
N ASP A 12 -5.77 3.24 7.20
CA ASP A 12 -5.69 3.72 8.58
C ASP A 12 -4.23 3.95 9.01
N LEU A 13 -4.00 4.24 10.30
CA LEU A 13 -2.67 4.47 10.85
C LEU A 13 -1.75 3.25 10.68
N HIS A 14 -2.29 2.03 10.80
CA HIS A 14 -1.53 0.80 10.66
C HIS A 14 -0.94 0.67 9.25
N ALA A 15 -1.69 1.04 8.22
CA ALA A 15 -1.19 1.05 6.83
C ALA A 15 0.01 1.99 6.64
N VAL A 16 0.02 3.15 7.30
CA VAL A 16 1.14 4.10 7.23
C VAL A 16 2.35 3.57 7.99
N SER A 17 2.15 3.04 9.20
CA SER A 17 3.24 2.42 9.98
C SER A 17 3.87 1.24 9.25
N GLN A 18 3.07 0.46 8.52
CA GLN A 18 3.56 -0.63 7.68
C GLN A 18 4.44 -0.12 6.54
N LEU A 19 3.97 0.87 5.77
CA LEU A 19 4.75 1.48 4.70
C LEU A 19 6.06 2.10 5.21
N LYS A 20 6.00 2.81 6.35
CA LYS A 20 7.17 3.41 6.99
C LYS A 20 8.25 2.38 7.26
N ARG A 21 7.91 1.27 7.95
CA ARG A 21 8.87 0.20 8.26
C ARG A 21 9.57 -0.32 7.02
N TYR A 22 8.82 -0.58 5.93
CA TYR A 22 9.43 -1.07 4.69
C TYR A 22 10.35 -0.03 4.04
N VAL A 23 9.96 1.24 4.03
CA VAL A 23 10.80 2.31 3.50
C VAL A 23 12.08 2.46 4.33
N GLU A 24 11.99 2.43 5.66
CA GLU A 24 13.16 2.52 6.55
C GLU A 24 14.12 1.35 6.35
N THR A 25 13.61 0.12 6.29
CA THR A 25 14.44 -1.06 6.01
C THR A 25 15.14 -0.96 4.65
N ILE A 26 14.44 -0.54 3.59
CA ILE A 26 15.07 -0.42 2.26
C ILE A 26 16.06 0.75 2.22
N ARG A 27 15.88 1.78 3.06
CA ARG A 27 16.84 2.89 3.16
C ARG A 27 18.19 2.48 3.74
N GLU A 28 18.28 1.35 4.42
CA GLU A 28 19.56 0.80 4.90
C GLU A 28 20.49 0.43 3.74
N GLU A 29 19.92 0.08 2.57
CA GLU A 29 20.68 -0.30 1.36
C GLU A 29 20.64 0.78 0.26
N TYR A 30 19.65 1.69 0.26
CA TYR A 30 19.44 2.65 -0.83
C TYR A 30 19.08 4.06 -0.32
N GLU A 31 19.80 5.09 -0.77
CA GLU A 31 19.60 6.46 -0.26
C GLU A 31 18.30 7.15 -0.74
N ASN A 32 17.73 6.73 -1.88
CA ASN A 32 16.60 7.41 -2.53
C ASN A 32 15.34 6.54 -2.61
N VAL A 33 14.76 6.22 -1.44
CA VAL A 33 13.53 5.42 -1.32
C VAL A 33 12.32 6.31 -1.07
N ARG A 34 11.33 6.21 -1.95
CA ARG A 34 9.99 6.80 -1.81
C ARG A 34 9.01 5.74 -1.34
N GLY A 35 8.06 6.12 -0.49
CA GLY A 35 6.95 5.25 -0.09
C GLY A 35 5.62 5.85 -0.50
N ILE A 36 4.78 5.08 -1.19
CA ILE A 36 3.45 5.52 -1.64
C ILE A 36 2.39 4.55 -1.09
N LEU A 37 1.47 5.07 -0.28
CA LEU A 37 0.28 4.35 0.14
C LEU A 37 -0.79 4.47 -0.95
N VAL A 38 -1.27 3.34 -1.45
CA VAL A 38 -2.25 3.25 -2.54
C VAL A 38 -3.56 2.70 -1.99
N ALA A 39 -4.59 3.55 -1.91
CA ALA A 39 -5.89 3.15 -1.37
C ALA A 39 -7.05 4.01 -1.90
N PRO A 40 -8.32 3.57 -1.79
CA PRO A 40 -9.47 4.39 -2.17
C PRO A 40 -9.62 5.70 -1.39
N SER A 41 -9.17 5.73 -0.13
CA SER A 41 -9.18 6.91 0.75
C SER A 41 -8.31 6.65 1.99
N LEU A 42 -8.11 7.68 2.81
CA LEU A 42 -7.40 7.64 4.10
C LEU A 42 -8.34 8.05 5.24
N THR A 43 -8.06 7.61 6.46
CA THR A 43 -8.52 8.32 7.66
C THR A 43 -7.77 9.64 7.83
N SER A 44 -8.33 10.58 8.59
CA SER A 44 -7.64 11.84 8.92
C SER A 44 -6.33 11.61 9.66
N GLY A 45 -6.32 10.65 10.61
CA GLY A 45 -5.12 10.23 11.32
C GLY A 45 -4.05 9.65 10.38
N ALA A 46 -4.46 8.79 9.44
CA ALA A 46 -3.54 8.25 8.44
C ALA A 46 -2.92 9.36 7.60
N ARG A 47 -3.72 10.31 7.09
CA ARG A 47 -3.21 11.47 6.34
C ARG A 47 -2.16 12.24 7.13
N ARG A 48 -2.47 12.61 8.38
CA ARG A 48 -1.56 13.39 9.24
C ARG A 48 -0.24 12.66 9.48
N LEU A 49 -0.29 11.35 9.75
CA LEU A 49 0.92 10.56 9.96
C LEU A 49 1.73 10.44 8.67
N LEU A 50 1.06 10.23 7.54
CA LEU A 50 1.70 10.06 6.23
C LEU A 50 2.47 11.33 5.84
N GLU A 51 1.86 12.50 6.03
CA GLU A 51 2.51 13.81 5.85
C GLU A 51 3.68 14.02 6.82
N LYS A 52 3.51 13.67 8.10
CA LYS A 52 4.57 13.77 9.12
C LYS A 52 5.80 12.92 8.77
N GLU A 53 5.59 11.71 8.25
CA GLU A 53 6.68 10.77 7.92
C GLU A 53 7.25 11.00 6.50
N GLY A 54 6.78 12.03 5.77
CA GLY A 54 7.27 12.32 4.41
C GLY A 54 6.96 11.23 3.39
N LEU A 55 5.85 10.51 3.58
CA LEU A 55 5.37 9.49 2.66
C LEU A 55 4.36 10.10 1.68
N GLU A 56 4.00 9.37 0.63
CA GLU A 56 3.06 9.83 -0.41
C GLU A 56 1.76 9.03 -0.40
N PHE A 57 0.68 9.62 -0.94
CA PHE A 57 -0.60 8.95 -1.11
C PHE A 57 -1.08 9.01 -2.56
N LYS A 58 -1.53 7.87 -3.10
CA LYS A 58 -2.23 7.80 -4.38
C LYS A 58 -3.61 7.16 -4.21
N LYS A 59 -4.65 7.90 -4.62
CA LYS A 59 -6.00 7.38 -4.65
C LYS A 59 -6.17 6.37 -5.79
N LEU A 60 -6.56 5.14 -5.45
CA LEU A 60 -6.89 4.09 -6.42
C LEU A 60 -8.03 3.23 -5.88
N LYS A 61 -9.03 2.95 -6.73
CA LYS A 61 -10.08 1.98 -6.41
C LYS A 61 -9.64 0.61 -6.91
N PRO A 62 -9.87 -0.49 -6.16
CA PRO A 62 -9.58 -1.82 -6.67
C PRO A 62 -10.40 -2.06 -7.96
N PRO A 63 -9.82 -2.74 -8.96
CA PRO A 63 -10.56 -3.09 -10.16
C PRO A 63 -11.77 -3.94 -9.77
N LYS A 64 -12.90 -3.73 -10.46
CA LYS A 64 -14.02 -4.66 -10.36
C LYS A 64 -13.53 -6.00 -10.91
N GLN A 65 -13.76 -7.10 -10.20
CA GLN A 65 -13.54 -8.41 -10.78
C GLN A 65 -14.46 -8.52 -11.99
N GLU A 66 -13.91 -8.55 -13.20
CA GLU A 66 -14.62 -9.21 -14.29
C GLU A 66 -14.92 -10.62 -13.80
N LYS A 67 -16.15 -11.09 -13.97
CA LYS A 67 -16.52 -12.46 -13.61
C LYS A 67 -15.54 -13.38 -14.34
N SER A 68 -14.53 -13.88 -13.65
CA SER A 68 -13.58 -14.80 -14.25
C SER A 68 -14.40 -15.97 -14.78
N ARG A 69 -14.19 -16.32 -16.06
CA ARG A 69 -14.59 -17.64 -16.54
C ARG A 69 -14.04 -18.62 -15.49
N LYS A 70 -14.92 -19.46 -14.91
CA LYS A 70 -14.64 -20.39 -13.80
C LYS A 70 -13.51 -21.36 -14.18
N GLY A 71 -12.27 -20.89 -14.21
CA GLY A 71 -11.08 -21.71 -14.20
C GLY A 71 -10.78 -22.02 -12.76
N ARG A 72 -10.83 -23.31 -12.40
CA ARG A 72 -10.53 -23.82 -11.07
C ARG A 72 -9.18 -23.24 -10.62
N GLN A 73 -9.18 -22.36 -9.63
CA GLN A 73 -7.94 -21.80 -9.08
C GLN A 73 -7.15 -22.96 -8.45
N LYS A 74 -6.05 -23.35 -9.10
CA LYS A 74 -5.11 -24.30 -8.51
C LYS A 74 -4.53 -23.67 -7.25
N THR A 75 -4.65 -24.39 -6.16
CA THR A 75 -4.01 -24.07 -4.88
C THR A 75 -2.50 -24.30 -5.00
N LEU A 76 -1.74 -23.82 -4.02
CA LEU A 76 -0.28 -24.01 -3.97
C LEU A 76 0.12 -25.50 -3.88
N PHE A 77 -0.86 -26.39 -3.68
CA PHE A 77 -0.69 -27.84 -3.53
C PHE A 77 -1.34 -28.65 -4.68
N ASP A 78 -1.86 -28.00 -5.73
CA ASP A 78 -2.38 -28.62 -6.98
C ASP A 78 -1.34 -28.71 -8.11
#